data_AF-A0A2V7LN37-F1
#
_entry.id   AF-A0A2V7LN37-F1
#
_cell.length_a   1.000
_cell.length_b   1.000
_cell.length_c   1.000
_cell.angle_alpha   90.00
_cell.angle_beta   90.00
_cell.angle_gamma   90.00
#
_symmetry.space_group_name_H-M   'P 1'
#
loop_
_entity.id
_entity.type
_entity.pdbx_description
1 polymer ?
#
loop_
_entity_poly.entity_id
_entity_poly.type
_entity_poly.pdbx_seq_one_letter_code
_entity_poly.pdbx_strand_id
1 'polypeptide(L)' 'MLLAININNTETKVGLFRGDSLEAHWRLTTTPSRTPDEWAATLTSYL' A
#
# COMPACT_ATOMS: atom_id res chain seq x y z
N MET A 1 6.91 -6.12 -12.29
CA MET A 1 6.86 -5.52 -10.94
C MET A 1 5.60 -6.02 -10.27
N LEU A 2 5.60 -6.22 -8.96
CA LEU A 2 4.46 -6.71 -8.18
C LEU A 2 4.17 -5.75 -7.03
N LEU A 3 2.91 -5.38 -6.82
CA LEU A 3 2.48 -4.59 -5.67
C LEU A 3 1.86 -5.52 -4.64
N ALA A 4 2.50 -5.68 -3.49
CA ALA A 4 2.00 -6.48 -2.37
C ALA A 4 1.35 -5.59 -1.32
N ILE A 5 0.18 -5.99 -0.82
CA ILE A 5 -0.56 -5.27 0.22
C ILE A 5 -0.78 -6.22 1.40
N ASN A 6 -0.33 -5.82 2.58
CA ASN A 6 -0.51 -6.54 3.83
C ASN A 6 -1.34 -5.68 4.80
N ILE A 7 -2.57 -6.11 5.07
CA ILE A 7 -3.55 -5.39 5.89
C ILE A 7 -3.53 -5.96 7.31
N ASN A 8 -3.15 -5.15 8.31
CA ASN A 8 -3.25 -5.50 9.74
C ASN A 8 -4.15 -4.50 10.47
N ASN A 9 -4.43 -4.75 11.75
CA ASN A 9 -5.33 -3.91 12.55
C ASN A 9 -4.93 -2.43 12.63
N THR A 10 -3.64 -2.14 12.74
CA THR A 10 -3.15 -0.76 12.92
C THR A 10 -2.59 -0.16 11.64
N GLU A 11 -1.84 -0.96 10.88
CA GLU A 11 -1.12 -0.51 9.69
C GLU A 11 -1.36 -1.45 8.51
N THR A 12 -1.58 -0.84 7.35
CA THR A 12 -1.53 -1.48 6.05
C THR A 12 -0.18 -1.17 5.41
N LYS A 13 0.58 -2.21 5.08
CA LYS A 13 1.89 -2.11 4.42
C LYS A 13 1.71 -2.36 2.93
N VAL A 14 2.34 -1.51 2.12
CA VAL A 14 2.33 -1.62 0.67
C VAL A 14 3.78 -1.73 0.20
N GLY A 15 4.11 -2.72 -0.62
CA GLY A 15 5.46 -2.95 -1.12
C GLY A 15 5.49 -3.16 -2.63
N LEU A 16 6.39 -2.48 -3.33
CA LEU A 16 6.62 -2.64 -4.75
C LEU A 16 7.87 -3.51 -4.96
N PHE A 17 7.67 -4.67 -5.56
CA PHE A 17 8.71 -5.67 -5.77
C PHE A 17 9.13 -5.76 -7.24
N ARG A 18 10.43 -5.98 -7.46
CA ARG A 18 11.03 -6.39 -8.74
C ARG A 18 11.75 -7.72 -8.53
N GLY A 19 11.08 -8.81 -8.88
CA GLY A 19 11.55 -10.15 -8.50
C GLY A 19 11.55 -10.25 -6.97
N ASP A 20 12.69 -10.65 -6.40
CA ASP A 20 12.87 -10.82 -4.95
C ASP A 20 13.28 -9.52 -4.23
N SER A 21 13.51 -8.43 -4.97
CA SER A 21 13.91 -7.14 -4.41
C SER A 21 12.71 -6.26 -4.07
N LEU A 22 12.70 -5.70 -2.85
CA LEU A 22 11.76 -4.66 -2.43
C LEU A 22 12.30 -3.29 -2.86
N GLU A 23 11.69 -2.70 -3.88
CA GLU A 23 12.13 -1.43 -4.50
C GLU A 23 11.57 -0.20 -3.77
N ALA A 24 10.33 -0.28 -3.27
CA ALA A 24 9.70 0.77 -2.50
C ALA A 24 8.68 0.21 -1.51
N HIS A 25 8.45 0.91 -0.40
CA HIS A 25 7.40 0.55 0.53
C HIS A 25 6.76 1.76 1.21
N TRP A 26 5.47 1.63 1.53
CA TRP A 26 4.69 2.64 2.25
C TRP A 26 3.94 1.99 3.42
N ARG A 27 3.67 2.81 4.44
CA ARG A 27 2.83 2.44 5.57
C ARG A 27 1.67 3.41 5.64
N LEU A 28 0.47 2.86 5.73
CA LEU A 28 -0.76 3.61 5.88
C LEU A 28 -1.45 3.13 7.16
N THR A 29 -2.09 4.04 7.89
CA THR A 29 -3.03 3.64 8.93
C THR A 29 -4.14 2.79 8.32
N THR A 30 -4.46 1.68 8.98
CA THR A 30 -5.61 0.86 8.59
C THR A 30 -6.89 1.56 9.00
N THR A 31 -7.68 1.96 8.00
CA THR A 31 -8.96 2.62 8.20
C THR A 31 -10.03 1.82 7.46
N PRO A 32 -10.83 0.98 8.16
CA PRO A 32 -11.82 0.11 7.52
C PRO A 32 -12.89 0.86 6.69
N SER A 33 -13.15 2.13 7.05
CA SER A 33 -14.11 2.99 6.34
C SER A 33 -13.53 3.69 5.11
N ARG A 34 -12.25 3.48 4.77
CA ARG A 34 -11.63 4.13 3.61
C ARG A 34 -12.24 3.58 2.31
N THR A 35 -12.74 4.48 1.48
CA THR A 35 -13.35 4.19 0.18
C THR A 35 -12.31 3.77 -0.86
N PRO A 36 -12.73 3.08 -1.94
CA PRO A 36 -11.82 2.74 -3.04
C PRO A 36 -11.11 3.95 -3.65
N ASP A 37 -11.81 5.09 -3.81
CA ASP A 37 -11.23 6.31 -4.39
C ASP A 37 -10.17 6.94 -3.48
N GLU A 38 -10.38 6.93 -2.16
CA GLU A 38 -9.39 7.37 -1.19
C GLU A 38 -8.13 6.47 -1.21
N TRP A 39 -8.33 5.16 -1.39
CA TRP A 39 -7.21 4.23 -1.58
C TRP A 39 -6.43 4.54 -2.85
N ALA A 40 -7.13 4.73 -3.97
CA ALA A 40 -6.52 5.07 -5.25
C ALA A 40 -5.71 6.37 -5.13
N ALA A 41 -6.35 7.45 -4.66
CA ALA A 41 -5.71 8.76 -4.50
C ALA A 41 -4.45 8.68 -3.62
N THR A 42 -4.53 7.94 -2.50
CA THR A 42 -3.38 7.80 -1.60
C THR A 42 -2.24 7.02 -2.27
N LEU A 43 -2.53 5.88 -2.90
CA LEU A 43 -1.50 5.06 -3.56
C LEU A 43 -0.86 5.77 -4.74
N THR A 44 -1.65 6.48 -5.56
CA THR A 44 -1.13 7.19 -6.73
C THR A 44 -0.36 8.45 -6.38
N SER A 45 -0.56 9.02 -5.18
CA SER A 45 0.24 10.17 -4.74
C SER A 45 1.73 9.85 -4.52
N TYR A 46 2.07 8.55 -4.44
CA TYR A 46 3.44 8.06 -4.24
C TYR A 46 4.07 7.43 -5.51
N LEU A 47 3.33 7.40 -6.62
CA LEU A 47 3.79 6.92 -7.93
C LEU A 47 4.23 8.11 -8.80
#